data_AF-A0A2V1ASB0-F1
#
_entry.id   AF-A0A2V1ASB0-F1
#
_cell.length_a   1.000
_cell.length_b   1.000
_cell.length_c   1.000
_cell.angle_alpha   90.00
_cell.angle_beta   90.00
_cell.angle_gamma   90.00
#
_symmetry.space_group_name_H-M   'P 1'
#
loop_
_entity.id
_entity.type
_entity.pdbx_description
1 polymer ?
#
loop_
_entity_poly.entity_id
_entity_poly.type
_entity_poly.pdbx_seq_one_letter_code
_entity_poly.pdbx_strand_id
1 'polypeptide(L)'
;MKPASPREDHLSKNSDVSPVESLVAGSISGAVARAVTAPLDTIKIRLQLSLSRDKHSSLASTVKKLLRNEGVTALWKGNVPAEILYVLYGASQFTSYSLLNTGLRDLQDSFNVSMSPSLHTFTVGCGAGLSSTVLTYPFDLLRTKLAANEGEKFLSMTSVARDIYRERGFIGYFAGIRPSLLSIVASSGLFFWSYSLARRTTDKIYEQFGYRIWGVEAVCGFAAGTTAKAITFPLDTLRKRMQISQQRSGLRVFINNFKAHGFFGFYRGFFVSLMKTAPTSAISVFVYEYSISATRKASVLI
;
A
#
# COMPACT_ATOMS: atom_id res chain seq x y z
N MET A 1 17.61 -37.96 -16.05
CA MET A 1 17.14 -36.71 -15.41
C MET A 1 17.78 -35.56 -16.16
N LYS A 2 17.05 -34.86 -17.05
CA LYS A 2 17.60 -33.67 -17.74
C LYS A 2 17.78 -32.56 -16.69
N PRO A 3 18.94 -31.88 -16.62
CA PRO A 3 19.09 -30.73 -15.74
C PRO A 3 18.07 -29.66 -16.14
N ALA A 4 17.35 -29.11 -15.17
CA ALA A 4 16.44 -28.00 -15.39
C ALA A 4 17.23 -26.85 -16.02
N SER A 5 16.77 -26.35 -17.17
CA SER A 5 17.34 -25.17 -17.82
C SER A 5 17.42 -24.02 -16.80
N PRO A 6 18.48 -23.19 -16.81
CA PRO A 6 18.56 -22.02 -15.94
C PRO A 6 17.31 -21.17 -16.14
N ARG A 7 16.61 -20.82 -15.05
CA ARG A 7 15.51 -19.84 -15.15
C ARG A 7 16.13 -18.52 -15.61
N GLU A 8 15.68 -18.00 -16.74
CA GLU A 8 16.13 -16.69 -17.22
C GLU A 8 15.71 -15.62 -16.21
N ASP A 9 16.69 -14.93 -15.64
CA ASP A 9 16.46 -13.80 -14.73
C ASP A 9 16.16 -12.54 -15.56
N HIS A 10 14.87 -12.29 -15.74
CA HIS A 10 14.34 -11.14 -16.47
C HIS A 10 14.30 -9.84 -15.63
N LEU A 11 14.77 -9.87 -14.39
CA LEU A 11 15.00 -8.67 -13.56
C LEU A 11 16.45 -8.19 -13.64
N SER A 12 17.32 -8.94 -14.32
CA SER A 12 18.71 -8.59 -14.52
C SER A 12 18.87 -7.40 -15.49
N LYS A 13 19.94 -6.62 -15.26
CA LYS A 13 20.27 -5.35 -15.94
C LYS A 13 20.39 -5.45 -17.47
N ASN A 14 20.48 -6.65 -18.04
CA ASN A 14 20.72 -6.92 -19.46
C ASN A 14 19.55 -7.66 -20.14
N SER A 15 18.34 -7.59 -19.57
CA SER A 15 17.17 -8.23 -20.16
C SER A 15 16.45 -7.28 -21.13
N ASP A 16 16.42 -7.63 -22.42
CA ASP A 16 15.66 -6.90 -23.44
C ASP A 16 14.16 -7.19 -23.31
N VAL A 17 13.48 -6.56 -22.35
CA VAL A 17 12.03 -6.66 -22.18
C VAL A 17 11.37 -5.43 -22.80
N SER A 18 10.42 -5.64 -23.72
CA SER A 18 9.68 -4.53 -24.31
C SER A 18 8.88 -3.77 -23.24
N PRO A 19 8.69 -2.44 -23.37
CA PRO A 19 7.83 -1.67 -22.46
C PRO A 19 6.41 -2.22 -22.37
N VAL A 20 5.86 -2.74 -23.47
CA VAL A 20 4.52 -3.33 -23.52
C VAL A 20 4.47 -4.66 -22.76
N GLU A 21 5.48 -5.51 -22.94
CA GLU A 21 5.60 -6.78 -22.20
C GLU A 21 5.73 -6.54 -20.70
N SER A 22 6.57 -5.57 -20.31
CA SER A 22 6.76 -5.17 -18.92
C SER A 22 5.46 -4.63 -18.31
N LEU A 23 4.69 -3.84 -19.08
CA LEU A 23 3.42 -3.29 -18.64
C LEU A 23 2.35 -4.39 -18.43
N VAL A 24 2.23 -5.32 -19.37
CA VAL A 24 1.27 -6.43 -19.28
C VAL A 24 1.66 -7.38 -18.14
N ALA A 25 2.92 -7.82 -18.09
CA ALA A 25 3.43 -8.68 -17.03
C ALA A 25 3.32 -8.02 -15.65
N GLY A 26 3.64 -6.73 -15.55
CA GLY A 26 3.49 -5.94 -14.32
C GLY A 26 2.04 -5.81 -13.87
N SER A 27 1.11 -5.63 -14.81
CA SER A 27 -0.33 -5.53 -14.50
C SER A 27 -0.91 -6.86 -14.02
N ILE A 28 -0.57 -7.97 -14.69
CA ILE A 28 -0.99 -9.32 -14.28
C ILE A 28 -0.40 -9.66 -12.92
N SER A 29 0.90 -9.42 -12.75
CA SER A 29 1.60 -9.60 -11.47
C SER A 29 0.93 -8.85 -10.32
N GLY A 30 0.66 -7.56 -10.53
CA GLY A 30 -0.01 -6.72 -9.53
C GLY A 30 -1.40 -7.22 -9.17
N ALA A 31 -2.21 -7.62 -10.17
CA ALA A 31 -3.56 -8.13 -9.96
C ALA A 31 -3.57 -9.47 -9.21
N VAL A 32 -2.68 -10.40 -9.59
CA VAL A 32 -2.58 -11.71 -8.91
C VAL A 32 -2.07 -11.55 -7.49
N ALA A 33 -1.01 -10.76 -7.27
CA ALA A 33 -0.48 -10.50 -5.94
C ALA A 33 -1.54 -9.87 -5.02
N ARG A 34 -2.40 -8.99 -5.56
CA ARG A 34 -3.54 -8.43 -4.82
C ARG A 34 -4.59 -9.47 -4.51
N ALA A 35 -5.07 -10.20 -5.51
CA ALA A 35 -6.08 -11.22 -5.30
C ALA A 35 -5.68 -12.24 -4.21
N VAL A 36 -4.40 -12.62 -4.17
CA VAL A 36 -3.87 -13.55 -3.14
C VAL A 36 -3.72 -12.87 -1.78
N THR A 37 -3.37 -11.58 -1.73
CA THR A 37 -3.12 -10.86 -0.46
C THR A 37 -4.35 -10.12 0.08
N ALA A 38 -5.44 -10.06 -0.68
CA ALA A 38 -6.70 -9.43 -0.31
C ALA A 38 -7.29 -9.92 1.03
N PRO A 39 -7.22 -11.23 1.37
CA PRO A 39 -7.63 -11.72 2.69
C PRO A 39 -6.95 -10.99 3.86
N LEU A 40 -5.64 -10.74 3.76
CA LEU A 40 -4.88 -10.05 4.80
C LEU A 40 -5.29 -8.58 4.92
N ASP A 41 -5.67 -7.96 3.80
CA ASP A 41 -6.18 -6.60 3.79
C ASP A 41 -7.53 -6.47 4.47
N THR A 42 -8.46 -7.38 4.18
CA THR A 42 -9.78 -7.41 4.82
C THR A 42 -9.65 -7.65 6.31
N ILE A 43 -8.81 -8.62 6.73
CA ILE A 43 -8.53 -8.89 8.14
C ILE A 43 -7.90 -7.67 8.82
N LYS A 44 -6.93 -7.00 8.18
CA LYS A 44 -6.32 -5.77 8.71
C LYS A 44 -7.37 -4.69 8.93
N ILE A 45 -8.22 -4.43 7.93
CA ILE A 45 -9.27 -3.40 8.01
C ILE A 45 -10.24 -3.73 9.15
N ARG A 46 -10.70 -4.98 9.25
CA ARG A 46 -11.57 -5.48 10.34
C ARG A 46 -10.96 -5.25 11.73
N LEU A 47 -9.67 -5.55 11.90
CA LEU A 47 -8.96 -5.33 13.15
C LEU A 47 -8.81 -3.85 13.49
N GLN A 48 -8.51 -2.99 12.51
CA GLN A 48 -8.40 -1.54 12.69
C GLN A 48 -9.75 -0.91 13.07
N LEU A 49 -10.84 -1.47 12.55
CA LEU A 49 -12.22 -1.02 12.74
C LEU A 49 -12.98 -1.70 13.88
N SER A 50 -12.40 -2.72 14.52
CA SER A 50 -12.98 -3.37 15.70
C SER A 50 -13.01 -2.36 16.87
N LEU A 51 -14.06 -1.54 16.86
CA LEU A 51 -14.23 -0.35 17.69
C LEU A 51 -15.15 -0.57 18.88
N SER A 52 -15.91 -1.66 18.93
CA SER A 52 -16.96 -1.83 19.93
C SER A 52 -17.23 -3.30 20.26
N ARG A 53 -17.38 -3.54 21.56
CA ARG A 53 -17.78 -4.76 22.30
C ARG A 53 -16.71 -5.72 22.80
N ASP A 54 -15.73 -6.17 22.01
CA ASP A 54 -14.78 -7.18 22.51
C ASP A 54 -13.40 -6.61 22.86
N LYS A 55 -13.19 -6.39 24.17
CA LYS A 55 -11.86 -6.14 24.77
C LYS A 55 -10.83 -7.24 24.43
N HIS A 56 -11.29 -8.41 23.96
CA HIS A 56 -10.46 -9.58 23.61
C HIS A 56 -10.49 -9.97 22.13
N SER A 57 -10.77 -9.02 21.22
CA SER A 57 -10.67 -9.28 19.77
C SER A 57 -9.21 -9.52 19.35
N SER A 58 -8.75 -10.76 19.50
CA SER A 58 -7.50 -11.27 18.94
C SER A 58 -7.66 -11.52 17.44
N LEU A 59 -6.55 -11.51 16.70
CA LEU A 59 -6.51 -11.86 15.27
C LEU A 59 -7.30 -13.15 14.98
N ALA A 60 -7.07 -14.19 15.79
CA ALA A 60 -7.76 -15.48 15.65
C ALA A 60 -9.28 -15.36 15.85
N SER A 61 -9.72 -14.58 16.85
CA SER A 61 -11.15 -14.38 17.09
C SER A 61 -11.83 -13.63 15.94
N THR A 62 -11.18 -12.63 15.35
CA THR A 62 -11.70 -11.88 14.20
C THR A 62 -11.80 -12.77 12.97
N VAL A 63 -10.77 -13.56 12.68
CA VAL A 63 -10.79 -14.53 11.56
C VAL A 63 -11.86 -15.59 11.77
N LYS A 64 -11.95 -16.16 12.98
CA LYS A 64 -12.98 -17.17 13.31
C LYS A 64 -14.39 -16.62 13.14
N LYS A 65 -14.66 -15.39 13.59
CA LYS A 65 -15.95 -14.72 13.42
C LYS A 65 -16.26 -14.44 11.96
N LEU A 66 -15.29 -13.93 11.21
CA LEU A 66 -15.43 -13.64 9.78
C LEU A 66 -15.82 -14.91 9.01
N LEU A 67 -15.07 -16.00 9.21
CA LEU A 67 -15.32 -17.27 8.53
C LEU A 67 -16.63 -17.92 8.96
N ARG A 68 -16.97 -17.87 10.26
CA ARG A 68 -18.19 -18.50 10.79
C ARG A 68 -19.46 -17.75 10.41
N ASN A 69 -19.43 -16.41 10.42
CA ASN A 69 -20.64 -15.61 10.26
C ASN A 69 -20.88 -15.17 8.81
N GLU A 70 -19.83 -15.05 8.00
CA GLU A 70 -19.94 -14.49 6.65
C GLU A 70 -19.35 -15.38 5.55
N GLY A 71 -18.69 -16.47 5.94
CA GLY A 71 -18.07 -17.43 5.04
C GLY A 71 -16.70 -17.00 4.50
N VAL A 72 -16.09 -17.91 3.74
CA VAL A 72 -14.72 -17.75 3.22
C VAL A 72 -14.61 -16.60 2.20
N THR A 73 -15.65 -16.40 1.39
CA THR A 73 -15.67 -15.35 0.36
C THR A 73 -15.62 -13.95 0.97
N ALA A 74 -16.00 -13.78 2.24
CA ALA A 74 -15.97 -12.50 2.94
C ALA A 74 -14.55 -11.91 3.05
N LEU A 75 -13.51 -12.75 2.96
CA LEU A 75 -12.11 -12.32 2.92
C LEU A 75 -11.78 -11.43 1.71
N TRP A 76 -12.57 -11.49 0.64
CA TRP A 76 -12.39 -10.65 -0.56
C TRP A 76 -13.36 -9.46 -0.63
N LYS A 77 -14.08 -9.15 0.45
CA LYS A 77 -14.94 -7.95 0.51
C LYS A 77 -14.12 -6.69 0.27
N GLY A 78 -14.49 -5.94 -0.77
CA GLY A 78 -13.79 -4.73 -1.18
C GLY A 78 -12.59 -4.95 -2.11
N ASN A 79 -12.36 -6.18 -2.61
CA ASN A 79 -11.26 -6.41 -3.55
C ASN A 79 -11.44 -5.65 -4.87
N VAL A 80 -12.65 -5.60 -5.43
CA VAL A 80 -12.92 -4.88 -6.69
C VAL A 80 -12.50 -3.40 -6.65
N PRO A 81 -12.97 -2.57 -5.70
CA PRO A 81 -12.48 -1.19 -5.61
C PRO A 81 -11.00 -1.12 -5.20
N ALA A 82 -10.45 -2.12 -4.52
CA ALA A 82 -9.02 -2.15 -4.25
C ALA A 82 -8.21 -2.30 -5.55
N GLU A 83 -8.56 -3.24 -6.44
CA GLU A 83 -7.88 -3.40 -7.72
C GLU A 83 -7.93 -2.13 -8.55
N ILE A 84 -9.12 -1.53 -8.69
CA ILE A 84 -9.30 -0.27 -9.43
C ILE A 84 -8.43 0.84 -8.82
N LEU A 85 -8.45 1.00 -7.48
CA LEU A 85 -7.61 1.95 -6.78
C LEU A 85 -6.15 1.78 -7.16
N TYR A 86 -5.64 0.56 -7.17
CA TYR A 86 -4.23 0.33 -7.34
C TYR A 86 -3.74 0.53 -8.77
N VAL A 87 -4.54 0.14 -9.76
CA VAL A 87 -4.26 0.43 -11.16
C VAL A 87 -4.21 1.95 -11.39
N LEU A 88 -5.23 2.66 -10.90
CA LEU A 88 -5.29 4.12 -11.02
C LEU A 88 -4.16 4.81 -10.23
N TYR A 89 -3.83 4.29 -9.04
CA TYR A 89 -2.78 4.86 -8.21
C TYR A 89 -1.42 4.74 -8.88
N GLY A 90 -1.10 3.56 -9.45
CA GLY A 90 0.14 3.36 -10.19
C GLY A 90 0.24 4.30 -11.39
N ALA A 91 -0.77 4.31 -12.27
CA ALA A 91 -0.78 5.16 -13.46
C ALA A 91 -0.67 6.66 -13.10
N SER A 92 -1.46 7.12 -12.13
CA SER A 92 -1.43 8.51 -11.65
C SER A 92 -0.10 8.86 -11.00
N GLN A 93 0.51 7.96 -10.22
CA GLN A 93 1.74 8.25 -9.50
C GLN A 93 2.90 8.41 -10.48
N PHE A 94 3.06 7.51 -11.44
CA PHE A 94 4.11 7.64 -12.44
C PHE A 94 3.93 8.86 -13.33
N THR A 95 2.70 9.15 -13.76
CA THR A 95 2.40 10.34 -14.56
C THR A 95 2.68 11.61 -13.77
N SER A 96 2.17 11.70 -12.54
CA SER A 96 2.40 12.86 -11.66
C SER A 96 3.88 13.01 -11.33
N TYR A 97 4.59 11.91 -11.09
CA TYR A 97 6.03 11.93 -10.84
C TYR A 97 6.77 12.49 -12.04
N SER A 98 6.49 12.01 -13.25
CA SER A 98 7.14 12.51 -14.47
C SER A 98 6.89 14.01 -14.67
N LEU A 99 5.63 14.46 -14.53
CA LEU A 99 5.27 15.87 -14.71
C LEU A 99 5.93 16.78 -13.66
N LEU A 100 5.86 16.38 -12.38
CA LEU A 100 6.47 17.14 -11.29
C LEU A 100 8.00 17.12 -11.38
N ASN A 101 8.61 16.01 -11.80
CA ASN A 101 10.05 15.90 -11.98
C ASN A 101 10.56 16.83 -13.07
N THR A 102 9.92 16.85 -14.23
CA THR A 102 10.29 17.77 -15.32
C THR A 102 10.04 19.22 -14.91
N GLY A 103 8.84 19.55 -14.41
CA GLY A 103 8.52 20.92 -14.01
C GLY A 103 9.41 21.46 -12.89
N LEU A 104 9.77 20.62 -11.91
CA LEU A 104 10.66 21.05 -10.83
C LEU A 104 12.12 21.19 -11.27
N ARG A 105 12.57 20.41 -12.27
CA ARG A 105 13.88 20.62 -12.91
C ARG A 105 13.91 21.91 -13.70
N ASP A 106 12.88 22.17 -14.51
CA ASP A 106 12.78 23.41 -15.30
C ASP A 106 12.76 24.65 -14.40
N LEU A 107 12.10 24.57 -13.24
CA LEU A 107 12.12 25.63 -12.23
C LEU A 107 13.49 25.81 -11.58
N GLN A 108 14.21 24.73 -11.26
CA GLN A 108 15.57 24.83 -10.72
C GLN A 108 16.52 25.50 -11.72
N ASP A 109 16.41 25.15 -12.99
CA ASP A 109 17.21 25.73 -14.07
C ASP A 109 16.84 27.20 -14.31
N SER A 110 15.55 27.54 -14.29
CA SER A 110 15.06 28.91 -14.52
C SER A 110 15.43 29.89 -13.39
N PHE A 111 15.43 29.44 -12.13
CA PHE A 111 15.74 30.27 -10.97
C PHE A 111 17.18 30.11 -10.47
N ASN A 112 18.00 29.28 -11.14
CA ASN A 112 19.36 28.92 -10.75
C ASN A 112 19.47 28.43 -9.30
N VAL A 113 18.44 27.71 -8.82
CA VAL A 113 18.36 27.16 -7.47
C VAL A 113 18.72 25.68 -7.54
N SER A 114 19.84 25.29 -6.92
CA SER A 114 20.21 23.88 -6.80
C SER A 114 19.62 23.27 -5.53
N MET A 115 18.87 22.18 -5.69
CA MET A 115 18.39 21.37 -4.57
C MET A 115 19.15 20.05 -4.50
N SER A 116 19.42 19.56 -3.27
CA SER A 116 20.02 18.24 -3.08
C SER A 116 19.20 17.15 -3.78
N PRO A 117 19.82 16.16 -4.45
CA PRO A 117 19.10 15.08 -5.15
C PRO A 117 18.08 14.34 -4.28
N SER A 118 18.37 14.19 -2.99
CA SER A 118 17.48 13.55 -2.01
C SER A 118 16.23 14.40 -1.75
N LEU A 119 16.38 15.72 -1.64
CA LEU A 119 15.24 16.63 -1.43
C LEU A 119 14.38 16.73 -2.68
N HIS A 120 15.00 16.76 -3.86
CA HIS A 120 14.29 16.73 -5.14
C HIS A 120 13.44 15.45 -5.28
N THR A 121 14.05 14.29 -5.07
CA THR A 121 13.34 13.00 -5.16
C THR A 121 12.22 12.90 -4.12
N PHE A 122 12.45 13.44 -2.91
CA PHE A 122 11.46 13.48 -1.85
C PHE A 122 10.26 14.38 -2.19
N THR A 123 10.48 15.60 -2.69
CA THR A 123 9.41 16.56 -3.00
C THR A 123 8.56 16.08 -4.17
N VAL A 124 9.19 15.63 -5.25
CA VAL A 124 8.51 15.03 -6.41
C VAL A 124 7.74 13.78 -5.99
N GLY A 125 8.38 12.89 -5.23
CA GLY A 125 7.76 11.65 -4.75
C GLY A 125 6.54 11.91 -3.85
N CYS A 126 6.66 12.84 -2.89
CA CYS A 126 5.53 13.22 -2.03
C CYS A 126 4.41 13.88 -2.83
N GLY A 127 4.74 14.82 -3.73
CA GLY A 127 3.75 15.48 -4.58
C GLY A 127 2.97 14.48 -5.44
N ALA A 128 3.68 13.56 -6.11
CA ALA A 128 3.07 12.51 -6.91
C ALA A 128 2.18 11.58 -6.07
N GLY A 129 2.64 11.18 -4.89
CA GLY A 129 1.88 10.33 -3.96
C GLY A 129 0.62 11.01 -3.43
N LEU A 130 0.68 12.31 -3.13
CA LEU A 130 -0.47 13.10 -2.66
C LEU A 130 -1.51 13.28 -3.78
N SER A 131 -1.09 13.70 -4.97
CA SER A 131 -1.98 13.85 -6.14
C SER A 131 -2.70 12.54 -6.47
N SER A 132 -1.95 11.43 -6.49
CA SER A 132 -2.51 10.11 -6.78
C SER A 132 -3.45 9.61 -5.68
N THR A 133 -3.18 9.98 -4.42
CA THR A 133 -4.08 9.67 -3.31
C THR A 133 -5.38 10.44 -3.43
N VAL A 134 -5.35 11.72 -3.79
CA VAL A 134 -6.57 12.52 -3.99
C VAL A 134 -7.43 11.92 -5.09
N LEU A 135 -6.83 11.57 -6.23
CA LEU A 135 -7.54 10.96 -7.36
C LEU A 135 -8.20 9.63 -6.98
N THR A 136 -7.48 8.78 -6.26
CA THR A 136 -7.92 7.41 -5.95
C THR A 136 -8.71 7.28 -4.64
N TYR A 137 -8.84 8.37 -3.88
CA TYR A 137 -9.47 8.36 -2.57
C TYR A 137 -10.91 7.79 -2.53
N PRO A 138 -11.79 8.05 -3.52
CA PRO A 138 -13.13 7.46 -3.54
C PRO A 138 -13.12 5.92 -3.50
N PHE A 139 -12.19 5.28 -4.20
CA PHE A 139 -12.05 3.83 -4.20
C PHE A 139 -11.47 3.30 -2.89
N ASP A 140 -10.60 4.06 -2.22
CA ASP A 140 -10.11 3.69 -0.88
C ASP A 140 -11.25 3.70 0.14
N LEU A 141 -12.15 4.68 0.05
CA LEU A 141 -13.33 4.75 0.91
C LEU A 141 -14.28 3.57 0.64
N LEU A 142 -14.58 3.28 -0.63
CA LEU A 142 -15.45 2.16 -1.02
C LEU A 142 -14.89 0.83 -0.54
N ARG A 143 -13.59 0.60 -0.74
CA ARG A 143 -12.87 -0.57 -0.24
C ARG A 143 -13.03 -0.71 1.28
N THR A 144 -12.76 0.36 2.04
CA THR A 144 -12.88 0.32 3.50
C THR A 144 -14.30 0.03 3.96
N LYS A 145 -15.32 0.68 3.37
CA LYS A 145 -16.73 0.43 3.73
C LYS A 145 -17.19 -0.99 3.41
N LEU A 146 -16.79 -1.53 2.25
CA LEU A 146 -17.13 -2.91 1.88
C LEU A 146 -16.44 -3.94 2.77
N ALA A 147 -15.15 -3.75 3.09
CA ALA A 147 -14.40 -4.63 3.98
C ALA A 147 -14.90 -4.56 5.44
N ALA A 148 -15.40 -3.39 5.86
CA ALA A 148 -16.00 -3.17 7.18
C ALA A 148 -17.37 -3.81 7.36
N ASN A 149 -18.08 -4.10 6.25
CA ASN A 149 -19.44 -4.61 6.34
C ASN A 149 -19.47 -6.05 6.88
N GLU A 150 -20.01 -6.19 8.09
CA GLU A 150 -20.20 -7.47 8.80
C GLU A 150 -21.49 -8.20 8.38
N GLY A 151 -22.31 -7.60 7.51
CA GLY A 151 -23.55 -8.23 7.04
C GLY A 151 -23.29 -9.45 6.15
N GLU A 152 -24.17 -10.45 6.24
CA GLU A 152 -24.11 -11.68 5.43
C GLU A 152 -24.18 -11.40 3.92
N LYS A 153 -24.91 -10.34 3.52
CA LYS A 153 -25.03 -9.96 2.11
C LYS A 153 -23.83 -9.13 1.64
N PHE A 154 -23.25 -9.53 0.52
CA PHE A 154 -22.30 -8.68 -0.22
C PHE A 154 -23.01 -7.43 -0.70
N LEU A 155 -22.53 -6.27 -0.25
CA LEU A 155 -22.98 -4.99 -0.79
C LEU A 155 -22.32 -4.76 -2.15
N SER A 156 -23.12 -4.35 -3.13
CA SER A 156 -22.57 -3.89 -4.40
C SER A 156 -21.82 -2.58 -4.18
N MET A 157 -20.66 -2.44 -4.83
CA MET A 157 -19.86 -1.21 -4.84
C MET A 157 -20.71 0.00 -5.27
N THR A 158 -21.60 -0.19 -6.26
CA THR A 158 -22.45 0.88 -6.79
C THR A 158 -23.52 1.31 -5.79
N SER A 159 -24.04 0.39 -4.98
CA SER A 159 -24.99 0.70 -3.90
C SER A 159 -24.31 1.54 -2.83
N VAL A 160 -23.13 1.12 -2.35
CA VAL A 160 -22.37 1.89 -1.34
C VAL A 160 -21.97 3.28 -1.87
N ALA A 161 -21.57 3.38 -3.14
CA ALA A 161 -21.29 4.67 -3.77
C ALA A 161 -22.54 5.57 -3.81
N ARG A 162 -23.69 5.02 -4.23
CA ARG A 162 -24.96 5.76 -4.23
C ARG A 162 -25.35 6.24 -2.85
N ASP A 163 -25.17 5.41 -1.82
CA ASP A 163 -25.50 5.75 -0.44
C ASP A 163 -24.61 6.88 0.09
N ILE A 164 -23.29 6.83 -0.17
CA ILE A 164 -22.37 7.92 0.17
C ILE A 164 -22.81 9.24 -0.48
N TYR A 165 -23.16 9.19 -1.76
CA TYR A 165 -23.59 10.37 -2.50
C TYR A 165 -24.90 10.95 -1.95
N ARG A 166 -25.87 10.09 -1.59
CA ARG A 166 -27.14 10.53 -0.99
C ARG A 166 -26.96 11.14 0.40
N GLU A 167 -26.10 10.57 1.25
CA GLU A 167 -25.92 11.04 2.63
C GLU A 167 -25.08 12.33 2.74
N ARG A 168 -24.03 12.45 1.92
CA ARG A 168 -22.98 13.48 2.08
C ARG A 168 -22.54 14.16 0.80
N GLY A 169 -23.15 13.82 -0.33
CA GLY A 169 -22.73 14.31 -1.64
C GLY A 169 -21.29 13.94 -1.98
N PHE A 170 -20.67 14.74 -2.84
CA PHE A 170 -19.30 14.51 -3.33
C PHE A 170 -18.24 14.60 -2.23
N ILE A 171 -18.41 15.51 -1.26
CA ILE A 171 -17.48 15.68 -0.13
C ILE A 171 -17.42 14.42 0.74
N GLY A 172 -18.50 13.62 0.75
CA GLY A 172 -18.57 12.34 1.45
C GLY A 172 -17.47 11.36 1.04
N TYR A 173 -17.07 11.36 -0.23
CA TYR A 173 -16.02 10.47 -0.73
C TYR A 173 -14.65 10.75 -0.12
N PHE A 174 -14.41 11.97 0.37
CA PHE A 174 -13.12 12.43 0.91
C PHE A 174 -13.04 12.38 2.44
N ALA A 175 -13.95 11.65 3.10
CA ALA A 175 -13.95 11.47 4.54
C ALA A 175 -12.65 10.80 5.02
N GLY A 176 -11.89 11.47 5.90
CA GLY A 176 -10.62 10.98 6.42
C GLY A 176 -9.37 11.32 5.58
N ILE A 177 -9.49 12.17 4.55
CA ILE A 177 -8.35 12.49 3.69
C ILE A 177 -7.23 13.23 4.43
N ARG A 178 -7.55 14.06 5.43
CA ARG A 178 -6.53 14.80 6.20
C ARG A 178 -5.49 13.90 6.89
N PRO A 179 -5.88 12.94 7.76
CA PRO A 179 -4.91 12.01 8.35
C PRO A 179 -4.25 11.11 7.29
N SER A 180 -4.92 10.85 6.16
CA SER A 180 -4.31 10.13 5.04
C SER A 180 -3.11 10.87 4.44
N LEU A 181 -3.29 12.14 4.07
CA LEU A 181 -2.23 12.94 3.46
C LEU A 181 -1.07 13.14 4.43
N LEU A 182 -1.37 13.39 5.71
CA LEU A 182 -0.34 13.49 6.75
C LEU A 182 0.43 12.18 6.91
N SER A 183 -0.26 11.03 6.90
CA SER A 183 0.39 9.72 6.98
C SER A 183 1.35 9.48 5.81
N ILE A 184 0.99 9.89 4.59
CA ILE A 184 1.83 9.73 3.39
C ILE A 184 3.12 10.55 3.49
N VAL A 185 3.02 11.84 3.85
CA VAL A 185 4.19 12.72 3.99
C VAL A 185 5.09 12.23 5.12
N ALA A 186 4.51 11.92 6.29
CA ALA A 186 5.26 11.41 7.43
C ALA A 186 5.93 10.07 7.12
N SER A 187 5.22 9.13 6.49
CA SER A 187 5.74 7.81 6.15
C SER A 187 6.89 7.91 5.16
N SER A 188 6.78 8.80 4.16
CA SER A 188 7.84 9.01 3.18
C SER A 188 9.10 9.57 3.84
N GLY A 189 8.94 10.59 4.70
CA GLY A 189 10.07 11.22 5.39
C GLY A 189 10.78 10.25 6.34
N LEU A 190 10.00 9.50 7.13
CA LEU A 190 10.53 8.50 8.05
C LEU A 190 11.17 7.32 7.31
N PHE A 191 10.65 6.93 6.16
CA PHE A 191 11.26 5.91 5.32
C PHE A 191 12.64 6.34 4.86
N PHE A 192 12.78 7.51 4.23
CA PHE A 192 14.08 7.99 3.76
C PHE A 192 15.07 8.21 4.91
N TRP A 193 14.61 8.79 6.02
CA TRP A 193 15.44 8.96 7.21
C TRP A 193 15.94 7.61 7.73
N SER A 194 15.04 6.65 7.96
CA SER A 194 15.42 5.33 8.48
C SER A 194 16.25 4.53 7.48
N TYR A 195 16.00 4.67 6.18
CA TYR A 195 16.79 4.03 5.13
C TYR A 195 18.20 4.59 5.09
N SER A 196 18.35 5.92 5.16
CA SER A 196 19.66 6.58 5.18
C SER A 196 20.48 6.18 6.40
N LEU A 197 19.84 6.04 7.57
CA LEU A 197 20.50 5.57 8.79
C LEU A 197 20.92 4.11 8.67
N ALA A 198 20.02 3.23 8.22
CA ALA A 198 20.32 1.81 8.02
C ALA A 198 21.47 1.61 7.00
N ARG A 199 21.50 2.43 5.94
CA ARG A 199 22.55 2.37 4.93
C ARG A 199 23.90 2.83 5.47
N ARG A 200 23.95 3.97 6.17
CA ARG A 200 25.17 4.45 6.84
C ARG A 200 25.78 3.42 7.79
N THR A 201 24.94 2.72 8.56
CA THR A 201 25.41 1.66 9.46
C THR A 201 25.98 0.48 8.68
N THR A 202 25.33 0.09 7.57
CA THR A 202 25.82 -1.04 6.77
C THR A 202 27.08 -0.70 6.00
N ASP A 203 27.20 0.53 5.50
CA ASP A 203 28.42 1.01 4.82
C ASP A 203 29.62 1.02 5.78
N LYS A 204 29.42 1.42 7.06
CA LYS A 204 30.47 1.31 8.10
C LYS A 204 30.88 -0.13 8.38
N ILE A 205 29.93 -1.07 8.40
CA ILE A 205 30.21 -2.49 8.58
C ILE A 205 31.02 -3.03 7.39
N TYR A 206 30.68 -2.60 6.17
CA TYR A 206 31.45 -2.94 4.97
C TYR A 206 32.89 -2.40 5.04
N GLU A 207 33.07 -1.15 5.47
CA GLU A 207 34.41 -0.55 5.65
C GLU A 207 35.24 -1.27 6.72
N GLN A 208 34.61 -1.72 7.80
CA GLN A 208 35.30 -2.38 8.92
C GLN A 208 35.69 -3.85 8.63
N PHE A 209 34.83 -4.58 7.92
CA PHE A 209 34.99 -6.03 7.76
C PHE A 209 35.13 -6.52 6.31
N GLY A 210 34.99 -5.64 5.32
CA GLY A 210 35.15 -5.96 3.90
C GLY A 210 34.06 -6.85 3.29
N TYR A 211 33.01 -7.24 4.03
CA TYR A 211 31.92 -8.07 3.51
C TYR A 211 30.70 -7.23 3.13
N ARG A 212 30.20 -7.41 1.90
CA ARG A 212 28.92 -6.84 1.46
C ARG A 212 27.79 -7.80 1.82
N ILE A 213 26.87 -7.36 2.68
CA ILE A 213 25.69 -8.15 3.04
C ILE A 213 24.85 -8.38 1.78
N TRP A 214 24.62 -9.64 1.42
CA TRP A 214 23.73 -9.99 0.32
C TRP A 214 22.31 -9.52 0.63
N GLY A 215 21.67 -8.82 -0.31
CA GLY A 215 20.32 -8.28 -0.10
C GLY A 215 20.24 -7.07 0.84
N VAL A 216 21.35 -6.36 1.11
CA VAL A 216 21.37 -5.17 1.99
C VAL A 216 20.27 -4.16 1.68
N GLU A 217 19.97 -3.92 0.40
CA GLU A 217 18.92 -2.98 -0.03
C GLU A 217 17.54 -3.44 0.43
N ALA A 218 17.25 -4.74 0.33
CA ALA A 218 16.00 -5.32 0.79
C ALA A 218 15.88 -5.28 2.32
N VAL A 219 16.97 -5.56 3.05
CA VAL A 219 17.00 -5.51 4.52
C VAL A 219 16.83 -4.07 5.02
N CYS A 220 17.60 -3.12 4.48
CA CYS A 220 17.47 -1.70 4.82
C CYS A 220 16.08 -1.16 4.43
N GLY A 221 15.56 -1.54 3.27
CA GLY A 221 14.22 -1.17 2.82
C GLY A 221 13.11 -1.72 3.71
N PHE A 222 13.22 -2.99 4.14
CA PHE A 222 12.26 -3.60 5.06
C PHE A 222 12.33 -2.97 6.45
N ALA A 223 13.52 -2.73 6.99
CA ALA A 223 13.72 -2.06 8.27
C ALA A 223 13.15 -0.64 8.23
N ALA A 224 13.49 0.14 7.20
CA ALA A 224 12.97 1.49 7.02
C ALA A 224 11.45 1.53 6.86
N GLY A 225 10.90 0.61 6.05
CA GLY A 225 9.46 0.48 5.86
C GLY A 225 8.73 0.08 7.14
N THR A 226 9.33 -0.78 7.96
CA THR A 226 8.76 -1.20 9.24
C THR A 226 8.79 -0.06 10.25
N THR A 227 9.90 0.68 10.36
CA THR A 227 10.02 1.86 11.24
C THR A 227 9.03 2.96 10.85
N ALA A 228 8.99 3.32 9.56
CA ALA A 228 8.06 4.32 9.05
C ALA A 228 6.60 3.93 9.33
N LYS A 229 6.27 2.66 9.06
CA LYS A 229 4.92 2.12 9.33
C LYS A 229 4.62 2.07 10.81
N ALA A 230 5.55 1.70 11.69
CA ALA A 230 5.33 1.65 13.13
C ALA A 230 4.93 3.03 13.67
N ILE A 231 5.63 4.09 13.25
CA ILE A 231 5.36 5.46 13.71
C ILE A 231 4.06 6.01 13.11
N THR A 232 3.76 5.71 11.84
CA THR A 232 2.58 6.25 11.14
C THR A 232 1.31 5.41 11.28
N PHE A 233 1.41 4.18 11.82
CA PHE A 233 0.27 3.27 11.95
C PHE A 233 -0.94 3.87 12.70
N PRO A 234 -0.76 4.68 13.75
CA PRO A 234 -1.89 5.33 14.41
C PRO A 234 -2.69 6.26 13.49
N LEU A 235 -2.01 6.97 12.57
CA LEU A 235 -2.68 7.82 11.57
C LEU A 235 -3.45 6.98 10.55
N ASP A 236 -2.89 5.84 10.13
CA ASP A 236 -3.57 4.89 9.24
C ASP A 236 -4.85 4.34 9.89
N THR A 237 -4.76 3.92 11.15
CA THR A 237 -5.92 3.42 11.89
C THR A 237 -6.95 4.53 12.10
N LEU A 238 -6.52 5.76 12.42
CA LEU A 238 -7.41 6.92 12.54
C LEU A 238 -8.13 7.21 11.21
N ARG A 239 -7.40 7.21 10.08
CA ARG A 239 -7.97 7.36 8.73
C ARG A 239 -9.07 6.34 8.50
N LYS A 240 -8.81 5.03 8.71
CA LYS A 240 -9.80 3.98 8.49
C LYS A 240 -11.03 4.14 9.39
N ARG A 241 -10.83 4.51 10.66
CA ARG A 241 -11.93 4.79 11.59
C ARG A 241 -12.77 5.99 11.16
N MET A 242 -12.15 7.05 10.63
CA MET A 242 -12.84 8.22 10.10
C MET A 242 -13.62 7.92 8.81
N GLN A 243 -13.17 6.96 8.00
CA GLN A 243 -13.86 6.54 6.79
C GLN A 243 -15.19 5.82 7.06
N ILE A 244 -15.29 5.14 8.21
CA ILE A 244 -16.53 4.47 8.66
C ILE A 244 -17.36 5.33 9.60
N SER A 245 -16.71 6.14 10.44
CA SER A 245 -17.39 6.98 11.42
C SER A 245 -18.26 8.04 10.74
N GLN A 246 -19.48 8.23 11.25
CA GLN A 246 -20.33 9.33 10.84
C GLN A 246 -19.86 10.70 11.37
N GLN A 247 -18.89 10.76 12.28
CA GLN A 247 -18.43 12.03 12.85
C GLN A 247 -17.56 12.84 11.87
N ARG A 248 -17.85 14.14 11.72
CA ARG A 248 -17.07 15.05 10.85
C ARG A 248 -15.72 15.47 11.45
N SER A 249 -15.59 15.50 12.77
CA SER A 249 -14.37 15.97 13.45
C SER A 249 -13.40 14.81 13.71
N GLY A 250 -12.27 14.81 13.01
CA GLY A 250 -11.20 13.82 13.22
C GLY A 250 -10.61 13.85 14.63
N LEU A 251 -10.54 15.03 15.26
CA LEU A 251 -10.04 15.17 16.63
C LEU A 251 -10.97 14.50 17.64
N ARG A 252 -12.30 14.62 17.46
CA ARG A 252 -13.27 13.92 18.33
C ARG A 252 -13.18 12.41 18.15
N VAL A 253 -13.03 11.93 16.91
CA VAL A 253 -12.80 10.51 16.65
C VAL A 253 -11.53 10.06 17.36
N PHE A 254 -10.42 10.79 17.25
CA PHE A 254 -9.17 10.46 17.93
C PHE A 254 -9.33 10.41 19.45
N ILE A 255 -9.88 11.45 20.08
CA ILE A 255 -10.06 11.52 21.54
C ILE A 255 -10.97 10.41 22.04
N ASN A 256 -12.10 10.16 21.39
CA ASN A 256 -13.04 9.10 21.79
C ASN A 256 -12.38 7.73 21.67
N ASN A 257 -11.59 7.51 20.62
CA ASN A 257 -10.86 6.27 20.43
C ASN A 257 -9.74 6.08 21.45
N PHE A 258 -9.02 7.15 21.77
CA PHE A 258 -7.96 7.14 22.78
C PHE A 258 -8.55 6.83 24.17
N LYS A 259 -9.68 7.44 24.53
CA LYS A 259 -10.38 7.16 25.78
C LYS A 259 -10.93 5.73 25.84
N ALA A 260 -11.40 5.18 24.71
CA ALA A 260 -12.02 3.85 24.68
C ALA A 260 -11.01 2.69 24.65
N HIS A 261 -9.89 2.84 23.95
CA HIS A 261 -8.97 1.73 23.64
C HIS A 261 -7.50 2.00 24.00
N GLY A 262 -7.17 3.20 24.49
CA GLY A 262 -5.81 3.62 24.77
C GLY A 262 -4.94 3.72 23.52
N PHE A 263 -3.63 3.92 23.73
CA PHE A 263 -2.65 4.07 22.66
C PHE A 263 -2.47 2.76 21.85
N PHE A 264 -2.39 1.61 22.52
CA PHE A 264 -2.21 0.31 21.85
C PHE A 264 -3.40 -0.09 20.97
N GLY A 265 -4.59 0.46 21.21
CA GLY A 265 -5.76 0.26 20.37
C GLY A 265 -5.57 0.73 18.91
N PHE A 266 -4.64 1.67 18.66
CA PHE A 266 -4.32 2.14 17.33
C PHE A 266 -3.42 1.19 16.53
N TYR A 267 -2.72 0.27 17.20
CA TYR A 267 -1.80 -0.71 16.60
C TYR A 267 -2.47 -2.03 16.22
N ARG A 268 -3.80 -2.15 16.39
CA ARG A 268 -4.55 -3.34 15.96
C ARG A 268 -4.43 -3.53 14.44
N GLY A 269 -3.92 -4.70 14.04
CA GLY A 269 -3.65 -5.02 12.65
C GLY A 269 -2.23 -4.65 12.15
N PHE A 270 -1.36 -4.10 13.01
CA PHE A 270 0.02 -3.80 12.63
C PHE A 270 0.77 -5.05 12.17
N PHE A 271 0.68 -6.14 12.95
CA PHE A 271 1.28 -7.42 12.61
C PHE A 271 0.80 -7.98 11.26
N VAL A 272 -0.53 -7.99 11.03
CA VAL A 272 -1.11 -8.40 9.74
C VAL A 272 -0.57 -7.53 8.60
N SER A 273 -0.38 -6.24 8.87
CA SER A 273 0.16 -5.31 7.89
C SER A 273 1.64 -5.51 7.58
N LEU A 274 2.42 -6.14 8.46
CA LEU A 274 3.81 -6.55 8.19
C LEU A 274 3.85 -7.89 7.48
N MET A 275 3.05 -8.87 7.96
CA MET A 275 2.92 -10.19 7.33
C MET A 275 2.52 -10.10 5.87
N LYS A 276 1.71 -9.10 5.48
CA LYS A 276 1.32 -8.90 4.08
C LYS A 276 2.50 -8.52 3.18
N THR A 277 3.47 -7.75 3.68
CA THR A 277 4.50 -7.13 2.84
C THR A 277 5.35 -8.16 2.10
N ALA A 278 5.82 -9.19 2.81
CA ALA A 278 6.73 -10.19 2.23
C ALA A 278 6.05 -11.09 1.16
N PRO A 279 4.86 -11.69 1.39
CA PRO A 279 4.13 -12.42 0.36
C PRO A 279 3.76 -11.57 -0.84
N THR A 280 3.36 -10.30 -0.63
CA THR A 280 3.03 -9.41 -1.75
C THR A 280 4.22 -9.25 -2.68
N SER A 281 5.41 -8.96 -2.14
CA SER A 281 6.62 -8.81 -2.95
C SER A 281 7.02 -10.12 -3.62
N ALA A 282 7.00 -11.24 -2.90
CA ALA A 282 7.37 -12.55 -3.44
C ALA A 282 6.46 -12.99 -4.59
N ILE A 283 5.14 -12.85 -4.43
CA ILE A 283 4.17 -13.20 -5.49
C ILE A 283 4.32 -12.25 -6.68
N SER A 284 4.54 -10.95 -6.43
CA SER A 284 4.68 -9.99 -7.52
C SER A 284 5.90 -10.33 -8.40
N VAL A 285 7.05 -10.59 -7.78
CA VAL A 285 8.27 -10.98 -8.52
C VAL A 285 8.05 -12.30 -9.27
N PHE A 286 7.53 -13.32 -8.59
CA PHE A 286 7.28 -14.63 -9.20
C PHE A 286 6.33 -14.57 -10.41
N VAL A 287 5.19 -13.88 -10.27
CA VAL A 287 4.21 -13.77 -11.34
C VAL A 287 4.73 -12.89 -12.48
N TYR A 288 5.53 -11.87 -12.18
CA TYR A 288 6.16 -11.03 -13.20
C TYR A 288 7.11 -11.86 -14.08
N GLU A 289 8.04 -12.59 -13.47
CA GLU A 289 8.96 -13.48 -14.20
C GLU A 289 8.19 -14.52 -15.03
N TYR A 290 7.19 -15.17 -14.42
CA TYR A 290 6.38 -16.17 -15.12
C TYR A 290 5.64 -15.58 -16.33
N SER A 291 5.09 -14.37 -16.19
CA SER A 291 4.33 -13.70 -17.26
C SER A 291 5.23 -13.32 -18.45
N ILE A 292 6.46 -12.84 -18.18
CA ILE A 292 7.44 -12.55 -19.23
C ILE A 292 7.85 -13.84 -19.94
N SER A 293 8.23 -14.88 -19.18
CA SER A 293 8.63 -16.16 -19.76
C SER A 293 7.52 -16.80 -20.60
N ALA A 294 6.26 -16.67 -20.19
CA ALA A 294 5.11 -17.16 -20.96
C ALA A 294 4.91 -16.39 -22.26
N THR A 295 5.04 -15.06 -22.22
CA THR A 295 4.91 -14.18 -23.40
C THR A 295 5.98 -14.49 -24.43
N ARG A 296 7.24 -14.67 -24.00
CA ARG A 296 8.35 -15.05 -24.89
C ARG A 296 8.20 -16.45 -25.49
N LYS A 297 7.67 -17.41 -24.74
CA LYS A 297 7.38 -18.74 -25.30
C LYS A 297 6.29 -18.68 -26.37
N ALA A 298 5.30 -17.82 -26.19
CA ALA A 298 4.24 -17.61 -27.17
C ALA A 298 4.76 -16.90 -28.44
N SER A 299 5.69 -15.96 -28.32
CA SER A 299 6.28 -15.27 -29.48
C SER A 299 7.26 -16.13 -30.29
N VAL A 300 7.82 -17.20 -29.72
CA VAL A 300 8.66 -18.18 -30.44
C VAL A 300 7.84 -19.23 -31.21
N LEU A 301 6.54 -19.35 -30.91
CA LEU A 301 5.63 -20.32 -31.55
C LEU A 301 4.84 -19.74 -32.75
N ILE A 302 4.99 -18.45 -33.04
CA ILE A 302 4.39 -17.73 -34.16
C ILE A 302 5.49 -17.38 -35.17
#